data_AF-A0A2D4P1Y2-F1
#
_entry.id   AF-A0A2D4P1Y2-F1
#
_cell.length_a   1.000
_cell.length_b   1.000
_cell.length_c   1.000
_cell.angle_alpha   90.00
_cell.angle_beta   90.00
_cell.angle_gamma   90.00
#
_symmetry.space_group_name_H-M   'P 1'
#
loop_
_entity.id
_entity.type
_entity.pdbx_description
1 polymer ?
#
loop_
_entity_poly.entity_id
_entity_poly.type
_entity_poly.pdbx_seq_one_letter_code
_entity_poly.pdbx_strand_id
1 'polypeptide(L)'
;MIISWLKGDDTAVKSQFINVERIPKCLEMMENALVRAIFHVCKAMNVLLSSKADGQHSSFSHCERASTHLWNSLNMRSGVSSTSLNNMIQLLACDLLLSLRTTLWQKQTNSSLALGDTHHASASELTGFQRDLGSLRKLANSFRLAYRKVFLHEATVRLMAGASPTRTHQLLEHSLRRRTPQSTKQGELDVLPGQRERATAILLACRYLPLSFLSSPGQRAVLLAEAARTLEKVGDMRSCNDCQQMIVKLSGGTAIAAS
;
A
#
# COMPACT_ATOMS: atom_id res chain seq x y z
N MET A 1 10.83 7.21 -10.39
CA MET A 1 10.57 5.77 -10.16
C MET A 1 9.37 5.54 -9.25
N ILE A 2 9.33 6.13 -8.05
CA ILE A 2 8.20 5.97 -7.11
C ILE A 2 6.86 6.40 -7.72
N ILE A 3 6.81 7.50 -8.47
CA ILE A 3 5.59 7.94 -9.17
C ILE A 3 5.10 6.87 -10.15
N SER A 4 6.00 6.29 -10.96
CA SER A 4 5.68 5.19 -11.87
C SER A 4 5.17 3.95 -11.11
N TRP A 5 5.78 3.63 -9.96
CA TRP A 5 5.29 2.56 -9.08
C TRP A 5 3.86 2.79 -8.62
N LEU A 6 3.55 4.00 -8.14
CA LEU A 6 2.20 4.38 -7.73
C LEU A 6 1.20 4.42 -8.89
N LYS A 7 1.67 4.63 -10.12
CA LYS A 7 0.83 4.54 -11.32
C LYS A 7 0.60 3.09 -11.79
N GLY A 8 1.33 2.13 -11.23
CA GLY A 8 1.32 0.76 -11.73
C GLY A 8 2.03 0.60 -13.08
N ASP A 9 2.91 1.54 -13.44
CA ASP A 9 3.67 1.52 -14.68
C ASP A 9 4.99 0.73 -14.47
N ASP A 10 4.88 -0.59 -14.59
CA ASP A 10 5.99 -1.52 -14.32
C ASP A 10 7.16 -1.34 -15.29
N THR A 11 6.90 -0.97 -16.53
CA THR A 11 7.95 -0.75 -17.55
C THR A 11 8.75 0.51 -17.22
N ALA A 12 8.09 1.60 -16.83
CA ALA A 12 8.78 2.81 -16.39
C ALA A 12 9.53 2.64 -15.06
N VAL A 13 9.02 1.82 -14.13
CA VAL A 13 9.78 1.49 -12.90
C VAL A 13 11.09 0.79 -13.26
N LYS A 14 11.04 -0.23 -14.11
CA LYS A 14 12.24 -0.98 -14.54
C LYS A 14 13.23 -0.10 -15.29
N SER A 15 12.78 0.74 -16.22
CA SER A 15 13.67 1.62 -16.99
C SER A 15 14.35 2.67 -16.13
N GLN A 16 13.67 3.20 -15.11
CA GLN A 16 14.22 4.22 -14.21
C GLN A 16 15.12 3.62 -13.12
N PHE A 17 15.06 2.31 -12.87
CA PHE A 17 15.85 1.66 -11.83
C PHE A 17 17.36 1.76 -12.08
N ILE A 18 17.80 1.86 -13.34
CA ILE A 18 19.22 2.04 -13.71
C ILE A 18 19.86 3.23 -12.98
N ASN A 19 19.08 4.29 -12.70
CA ASN A 19 19.55 5.50 -12.03
C ASN A 19 19.75 5.33 -10.52
N VAL A 20 19.18 4.27 -9.94
CA VAL A 20 19.20 3.99 -8.49
C VAL A 20 19.74 2.59 -8.19
N GLU A 21 20.44 1.98 -9.15
CA GLU A 21 21.02 0.64 -8.98
C GLU A 21 22.11 0.62 -7.91
N ARG A 22 22.82 1.74 -7.75
CA ARG A 22 23.85 1.97 -6.73
C ARG A 22 23.61 3.31 -6.04
N ILE A 23 24.04 3.40 -4.78
CA ILE A 23 24.06 4.67 -4.06
C ILE A 23 25.23 5.50 -4.62
N PRO A 24 25.04 6.78 -4.95
CA PRO A 24 26.15 7.67 -5.33
C PRO A 24 27.21 7.72 -4.23
N LYS A 25 28.50 7.65 -4.60
CA LYS A 25 29.64 7.60 -3.66
C LYS A 25 29.58 8.68 -2.57
N CYS A 26 29.21 9.91 -2.95
CA CYS A 26 29.06 11.02 -2.02
C CYS A 26 28.02 10.74 -0.92
N LEU A 27 26.91 10.06 -1.24
CA LEU A 27 25.88 9.70 -0.27
C LEU A 27 26.23 8.44 0.52
N GLU A 28 27.01 7.54 -0.07
CA GLU A 28 27.49 6.33 0.58
C GLU A 28 28.42 6.66 1.76
N MET A 29 29.32 7.63 1.58
CA MET A 29 30.24 8.11 2.62
C MET A 29 29.54 8.78 3.81
N MET A 30 28.36 9.36 3.61
CA MET A 30 27.59 10.01 4.70
C MET A 30 26.84 9.01 5.58
N GLU A 31 26.82 7.73 5.21
CA GLU A 31 26.14 6.65 5.93
C GLU A 31 24.66 6.94 6.29
N ASN A 32 24.01 7.79 5.50
CA ASN A 32 22.69 8.30 5.85
C ASN A 32 21.63 7.18 5.82
N ALA A 33 21.05 6.90 6.99
CA ALA A 33 20.07 5.83 7.14
C ALA A 33 18.83 6.02 6.23
N LEU A 34 18.38 7.25 6.00
CA LEU A 34 17.23 7.52 5.15
C LEU A 34 17.53 7.23 3.67
N VAL A 35 18.74 7.56 3.20
CA VAL A 35 19.20 7.21 1.85
C VAL A 35 19.24 5.70 1.67
N ARG A 36 19.81 4.97 2.64
CA ARG A 36 19.86 3.50 2.63
C ARG A 36 18.46 2.87 2.67
N ALA A 37 17.52 3.47 3.40
CA ALA A 37 16.13 3.03 3.43
C ALA A 37 15.47 3.13 2.04
N ILE A 38 15.54 4.31 1.41
CA ILE A 38 14.98 4.54 0.06
C ILE A 38 15.63 3.63 -0.97
N PHE A 39 16.96 3.48 -0.92
CA PHE A 39 17.68 2.58 -1.82
C PHE A 39 17.16 1.14 -1.75
N HIS A 40 16.93 0.62 -0.55
CA HIS A 40 16.40 -0.73 -0.38
C HIS A 40 14.91 -0.85 -0.76
N VAL A 41 14.10 0.19 -0.56
CA VAL A 41 12.73 0.25 -1.12
C VAL A 41 12.78 0.14 -2.64
N CYS A 42 13.68 0.89 -3.30
CA CYS A 42 13.86 0.86 -4.75
C CYS A 42 14.27 -0.54 -5.25
N LYS A 43 15.20 -1.20 -4.55
CA LYS A 43 15.61 -2.58 -4.85
C LYS A 43 14.44 -3.55 -4.67
N ALA A 44 13.67 -3.44 -3.59
CA ALA A 44 12.50 -4.27 -3.33
C ALA A 44 11.46 -4.15 -4.46
N MET A 45 11.17 -2.94 -4.93
CA MET A 45 10.29 -2.68 -6.08
C MET A 45 10.78 -3.38 -7.34
N ASN A 46 12.05 -3.17 -7.70
CA ASN A 46 12.61 -3.73 -8.93
C ASN A 46 12.60 -5.27 -8.93
N VAL A 47 13.01 -5.87 -7.80
CA VAL A 47 13.02 -7.33 -7.66
C VAL A 47 11.60 -7.89 -7.70
N LEU A 48 10.61 -7.22 -7.07
CA LEU A 48 9.21 -7.64 -7.08
C LEU A 48 8.57 -7.65 -8.49
N LEU A 49 9.07 -6.79 -9.39
CA LEU A 49 8.64 -6.72 -10.79
C LEU A 49 9.43 -7.67 -11.71
N SER A 50 10.47 -8.32 -11.20
CA SER A 50 11.21 -9.32 -11.95
C SER A 50 10.39 -10.61 -12.08
N SER A 51 10.44 -11.25 -13.24
CA SER A 51 9.69 -12.48 -13.52
C SER A 51 10.29 -13.74 -12.88
N LYS A 52 11.33 -13.59 -12.05
CA LYS A 52 12.03 -14.72 -11.43
C LYS A 52 11.27 -15.20 -10.19
N ALA A 53 11.08 -16.51 -10.05
CA ALA A 53 10.39 -17.13 -8.91
C ALA A 53 11.00 -16.74 -7.56
N ASP A 54 12.33 -16.61 -7.49
CA ASP A 54 13.07 -16.19 -6.28
C ASP A 54 12.90 -14.69 -5.93
N GLY A 55 12.24 -13.92 -6.79
CA GLY A 55 12.06 -12.48 -6.63
C GLY A 55 11.27 -12.11 -5.38
N GLN A 56 10.34 -12.94 -4.92
CA GLN A 56 9.53 -12.61 -3.73
C GLN A 56 10.37 -12.61 -2.45
N HIS A 57 11.17 -13.64 -2.20
CA HIS A 57 12.05 -13.72 -1.03
C HIS A 57 13.11 -12.62 -1.02
N SER A 58 13.71 -12.34 -2.18
CA SER A 58 14.70 -11.27 -2.31
C SER A 58 14.07 -9.87 -2.10
N SER A 59 12.86 -9.64 -2.62
CA SER A 59 12.12 -8.40 -2.36
C SER A 59 11.78 -8.23 -0.86
N PHE A 60 11.39 -9.31 -0.18
CA PHE A 60 11.17 -9.31 1.26
C PHE A 60 12.43 -8.97 2.05
N SER A 61 13.58 -9.57 1.71
CA SER A 61 14.88 -9.23 2.31
C SER A 61 15.25 -7.75 2.16
N HIS A 62 14.97 -7.16 1.00
CA HIS A 62 15.14 -5.72 0.80
C HIS A 62 14.15 -4.88 1.63
N CYS A 63 12.90 -5.34 1.82
CA CYS A 63 11.96 -4.69 2.74
C CYS A 63 12.48 -4.71 4.18
N GLU A 64 13.06 -5.83 4.64
CA GLU A 64 13.67 -5.93 5.98
C GLU A 64 14.82 -4.93 6.17
N ARG A 65 15.72 -4.84 5.20
CA ARG A 65 16.84 -3.89 5.24
C ARG A 65 16.35 -2.44 5.24
N ALA A 66 15.41 -2.11 4.35
CA ALA A 66 14.82 -0.78 4.28
C ALA A 66 14.13 -0.39 5.59
N SER A 67 13.38 -1.31 6.19
CA SER A 67 12.67 -1.13 7.45
C SER A 67 13.63 -0.83 8.60
N THR A 68 14.73 -1.58 8.73
CA THR A 68 15.77 -1.31 9.74
C THR A 68 16.39 0.09 9.57
N HIS A 69 16.73 0.47 8.33
CA HIS A 69 17.29 1.79 8.07
C HIS A 69 16.28 2.93 8.31
N LEU A 70 15.01 2.74 7.97
CA LEU A 70 13.95 3.69 8.28
C LEU A 70 13.78 3.85 9.79
N TRP A 71 13.73 2.75 10.53
CA TRP A 71 13.64 2.77 11.99
C TRP A 71 14.83 3.50 12.61
N ASN A 72 16.06 3.26 12.13
CA ASN A 72 17.24 3.99 12.57
C ASN A 72 17.11 5.49 12.27
N SER A 73 16.66 5.87 11.08
CA SER A 73 16.43 7.28 10.72
C SER A 73 15.41 7.98 11.63
N LEU A 74 14.41 7.24 12.12
CA LEU A 74 13.38 7.76 13.03
C LEU A 74 13.85 7.89 14.48
N ASN A 75 14.84 7.12 14.91
CA ASN A 75 15.31 7.07 16.30
C ASN A 75 16.63 7.83 16.51
N MET A 76 17.54 7.81 15.53
CA MET A 76 18.84 8.48 15.58
C MET A 76 18.76 9.91 15.06
N ARG A 77 17.74 10.67 15.49
CA ARG A 77 17.57 12.09 15.15
C ARG A 77 18.67 12.89 15.86
N SER A 78 19.86 12.97 15.25
CA SER A 78 20.95 13.81 15.76
C SER A 78 20.53 15.28 15.70
N GLY A 79 20.81 16.02 16.76
CA GLY A 79 20.33 17.38 17.01
C GLY A 79 20.82 18.39 15.98
N VAL A 80 20.07 18.53 14.90
CA VAL A 80 19.75 19.77 14.18
C VAL A 80 18.37 19.51 13.59
N SER A 81 17.39 20.37 13.87
CA SER A 81 15.98 20.28 13.50
C SER A 81 15.70 19.31 12.34
N SER A 82 15.01 18.19 12.61
CA SER A 82 14.56 17.27 11.55
C SER A 82 13.81 18.10 10.50
N THR A 83 14.39 18.22 9.31
CA THR A 83 13.79 19.06 8.27
C THR A 83 12.42 18.50 7.90
N SER A 84 11.48 19.37 7.55
CA SER A 84 10.16 18.96 7.04
C SER A 84 10.28 17.92 5.91
N LEU A 85 11.31 18.09 5.07
CA LEU A 85 11.68 17.15 4.01
C LEU A 85 12.03 15.74 4.52
N ASN A 86 12.81 15.62 5.60
CA ASN A 86 13.14 14.31 6.18
C ASN A 86 11.89 13.58 6.65
N ASN A 87 10.95 14.27 7.29
CA ASN A 87 9.67 13.68 7.71
C ASN A 87 8.83 13.23 6.50
N MET A 88 8.83 13.99 5.41
CA MET A 88 8.14 13.62 4.17
C MET A 88 8.77 12.38 3.52
N ILE A 89 10.10 12.32 3.43
CA ILE A 89 10.81 11.16 2.85
C ILE A 89 10.64 9.93 3.76
N GLN A 90 10.68 10.08 5.09
CA GLN A 90 10.40 9.00 6.04
C GLN A 90 8.97 8.47 5.88
N LEU A 91 7.97 9.37 5.75
CA LEU A 91 6.60 8.96 5.47
C LEU A 91 6.48 8.22 4.14
N LEU A 92 7.12 8.75 3.09
CA LEU A 92 7.11 8.13 1.77
C LEU A 92 7.72 6.72 1.82
N ALA A 93 8.90 6.56 2.44
CA ALA A 93 9.56 5.27 2.62
C ALA A 93 8.67 4.28 3.39
N CYS A 94 8.05 4.75 4.48
CA CYS A 94 7.19 3.93 5.33
C CYS A 94 5.94 3.45 4.60
N ASP A 95 5.25 4.35 3.90
CA ASP A 95 4.04 4.03 3.14
C ASP A 95 4.35 3.07 1.97
N LEU A 96 5.49 3.26 1.30
CA LEU A 96 5.95 2.35 0.25
C LEU A 96 6.30 0.97 0.80
N LEU A 97 6.94 0.88 1.97
CA LEU A 97 7.23 -0.42 2.61
C LEU A 97 5.96 -1.19 2.93
N LEU A 98 4.99 -0.52 3.56
CA LEU A 98 3.69 -1.13 3.88
C LEU A 98 2.95 -1.56 2.60
N SER A 99 2.97 -0.73 1.55
CA SER A 99 2.40 -1.06 0.23
C SER A 99 3.12 -2.25 -0.44
N LEU A 100 4.45 -2.32 -0.38
CA LEU A 100 5.23 -3.42 -0.94
C LEU A 100 4.95 -4.74 -0.23
N ARG A 101 4.93 -4.73 1.11
CA ARG A 101 4.58 -5.92 1.91
C ARG A 101 3.16 -6.39 1.65
N THR A 102 2.22 -5.45 1.50
CA THR A 102 0.85 -5.77 1.09
C THR A 102 0.86 -6.47 -0.27
N THR A 103 1.57 -5.91 -1.26
CA THR A 103 1.64 -6.49 -2.60
C THR A 103 2.27 -7.88 -2.61
N LEU A 104 3.34 -8.09 -1.82
CA LEU A 104 3.99 -9.40 -1.66
C LEU A 104 3.02 -10.45 -1.09
N TRP A 105 2.35 -10.12 0.01
CA TRP A 105 1.33 -10.99 0.62
C TRP A 105 0.20 -11.31 -0.39
N GLN A 106 -0.31 -10.30 -1.10
CA GLN A 106 -1.38 -10.49 -2.08
C GLN A 106 -0.97 -11.41 -3.25
N LYS A 107 0.28 -11.33 -3.72
CA LYS A 107 0.80 -12.23 -4.76
C LYS A 107 0.81 -13.67 -4.27
N GLN A 108 1.25 -13.92 -3.03
CA GLN A 108 1.23 -15.26 -2.43
C GLN A 108 -0.19 -15.78 -2.22
N THR A 109 -1.11 -14.93 -1.74
CA THR A 109 -2.52 -15.29 -1.57
C THR A 109 -3.16 -15.66 -2.91
N ASN A 110 -2.87 -14.92 -3.98
CA ASN A 110 -3.42 -15.24 -5.31
C ASN A 110 -2.87 -16.56 -5.87
N SER A 111 -1.60 -16.90 -5.63
CA SER A 111 -1.05 -18.22 -6.00
C SER A 111 -1.65 -19.36 -5.17
N SER A 112 -1.95 -19.12 -3.89
CA SER A 112 -2.51 -20.12 -2.99
C SER A 112 -4.02 -20.32 -3.17
N LEU A 113 -4.78 -19.27 -3.53
CA LEU A 113 -6.19 -19.39 -3.90
C LEU A 113 -6.42 -20.28 -5.13
N ALA A 114 -5.45 -20.33 -6.05
CA ALA A 114 -5.49 -21.28 -7.18
C ALA A 114 -5.38 -22.75 -6.73
N LEU A 115 -4.89 -22.99 -5.51
CA LEU A 115 -4.75 -24.31 -4.87
C LEU A 115 -5.88 -24.60 -3.87
N GLY A 116 -6.84 -23.68 -3.67
CA GLY A 116 -7.97 -23.85 -2.76
C GLY A 116 -7.70 -23.50 -1.29
N ASP A 117 -6.52 -22.96 -0.98
CA ASP A 117 -6.11 -22.65 0.40
C ASP A 117 -6.35 -21.18 0.77
N THR A 118 -6.74 -20.95 2.03
CA THR A 118 -6.89 -19.60 2.60
C THR A 118 -5.53 -19.14 3.14
N HIS A 119 -4.81 -18.34 2.35
CA HIS A 119 -3.45 -17.91 2.73
C HIS A 119 -3.43 -16.69 3.66
N HIS A 120 -2.96 -16.91 4.89
CA HIS A 120 -2.61 -15.87 5.85
C HIS A 120 -1.12 -15.56 5.79
N ALA A 121 -0.73 -14.34 6.16
CA ALA A 121 0.67 -13.96 6.22
C ALA A 121 1.41 -14.76 7.31
N SER A 122 2.65 -15.14 7.03
CA SER A 122 3.54 -15.80 8.00
C SER A 122 3.90 -14.89 9.18
N ALA A 123 4.38 -15.47 10.28
CA ALA A 123 4.76 -14.72 11.47
C ALA A 123 5.87 -13.68 11.20
N SER A 124 6.82 -14.00 10.32
CA SER A 124 7.89 -13.07 9.93
C SER A 124 7.36 -11.90 9.10
N GLU A 125 6.42 -12.15 8.19
CA GLU A 125 5.75 -11.11 7.39
C GLU A 125 4.94 -10.16 8.27
N LEU A 126 4.17 -10.71 9.22
CA LEU A 126 3.40 -9.92 10.18
C LEU A 126 4.32 -9.08 11.07
N THR A 127 5.42 -9.66 11.57
CA THR A 127 6.40 -8.94 12.40
C THR A 127 7.01 -7.76 11.63
N GLY A 128 7.45 -7.97 10.39
CA GLY A 128 8.00 -6.92 9.56
C GLY A 128 6.97 -5.82 9.24
N PHE A 129 5.73 -6.20 8.92
CA PHE A 129 4.64 -5.24 8.69
C PHE A 129 4.34 -4.42 9.95
N GLN A 130 4.25 -5.06 11.12
CA GLN A 130 3.98 -4.39 12.40
C GLN A 130 5.10 -3.43 12.79
N ARG A 131 6.37 -3.76 12.51
CA ARG A 131 7.51 -2.84 12.71
C ARG A 131 7.38 -1.57 11.86
N ASP A 132 7.00 -1.72 10.59
CA ASP A 132 6.77 -0.58 9.69
C ASP A 132 5.53 0.22 10.10
N LEU A 133 4.46 -0.44 10.55
CA LEU A 133 3.27 0.23 11.09
C LEU A 133 3.59 1.01 12.39
N GLY A 134 4.47 0.49 13.23
CA GLY A 134 5.01 1.21 14.39
C GLY A 134 5.76 2.48 13.98
N SER A 135 6.56 2.41 12.92
CA SER A 135 7.25 3.57 12.33
C SER A 135 6.25 4.61 11.80
N LEU A 136 5.18 4.17 11.13
CA LEU A 136 4.10 5.05 10.66
C LEU A 136 3.38 5.76 11.81
N ARG A 137 3.05 5.02 12.88
CA ARG A 137 2.43 5.59 14.09
C ARG A 137 3.33 6.64 14.74
N LYS A 138 4.63 6.38 14.83
CA LYS A 138 5.61 7.36 15.34
C LYS A 138 5.62 8.64 14.48
N LEU A 139 5.58 8.50 13.16
CA LEU A 139 5.49 9.65 12.24
C LEU A 139 4.17 10.41 12.38
N ALA A 140 3.06 9.71 12.61
CA ALA A 140 1.73 10.30 12.76
C ALA A 140 1.63 11.26 13.97
N ASN A 141 2.43 11.05 15.01
CA ASN A 141 2.49 11.93 16.18
C ASN A 141 2.95 13.35 15.82
N SER A 142 3.84 13.50 14.84
CA SER A 142 4.40 14.79 14.44
C SER A 142 3.89 15.29 13.08
N PHE A 143 3.28 14.41 12.27
CA PHE A 143 2.91 14.73 10.90
C PHE A 143 1.50 14.24 10.56
N ARG A 144 0.54 15.19 10.52
CA ARG A 144 -0.90 14.92 10.35
C ARG A 144 -1.23 14.11 9.08
N LEU A 145 -0.43 14.22 8.02
CA LEU A 145 -0.64 13.44 6.79
C LEU A 145 -0.42 11.93 7.02
N ALA A 146 0.47 11.54 7.94
CA ALA A 146 0.72 10.14 8.28
C ALA A 146 -0.50 9.49 8.97
N TYR A 147 -1.22 10.26 9.80
CA TYR A 147 -2.37 9.76 10.57
C TYR A 147 -3.46 9.12 9.69
N ARG A 148 -3.72 9.69 8.50
CA ARG A 148 -4.72 9.16 7.57
C ARG A 148 -4.38 7.77 7.05
N LYS A 149 -3.08 7.45 6.93
CA LYS A 149 -2.57 6.17 6.43
C LYS A 149 -2.56 5.08 7.50
N VAL A 150 -2.55 5.45 8.79
CA VAL A 150 -2.51 4.49 9.90
C VAL A 150 -3.69 3.53 9.87
N PHE A 151 -4.91 4.04 9.70
CA PHE A 151 -6.12 3.20 9.69
C PHE A 151 -6.14 2.20 8.54
N LEU A 152 -5.74 2.63 7.35
CA LEU A 152 -5.67 1.76 6.18
C LEU A 152 -4.69 0.62 6.42
N HIS A 153 -3.46 0.94 6.84
CA HIS A 153 -2.43 -0.07 7.06
C HIS A 153 -2.70 -0.95 8.29
N GLU A 154 -3.38 -0.43 9.31
CA GLU A 154 -3.85 -1.22 10.44
C GLU A 154 -4.96 -2.20 10.03
N ALA A 155 -5.88 -1.79 9.15
CA ALA A 155 -6.83 -2.71 8.56
C ALA A 155 -6.12 -3.78 7.73
N THR A 156 -5.12 -3.40 6.93
CA THR A 156 -4.34 -4.35 6.10
C THR A 156 -3.65 -5.42 6.94
N VAL A 157 -2.96 -5.06 8.03
CA VAL A 157 -2.29 -6.09 8.86
C VAL A 157 -3.28 -7.04 9.53
N ARG A 158 -4.48 -6.56 9.86
CA ARG A 158 -5.56 -7.42 10.38
C ARG A 158 -6.06 -8.39 9.33
N LEU A 159 -6.18 -7.96 8.07
CA LEU A 159 -6.52 -8.84 6.95
C LEU A 159 -5.42 -9.89 6.72
N MET A 160 -4.15 -9.46 6.73
CA MET A 160 -2.99 -10.36 6.63
C MET A 160 -3.00 -11.45 7.71
N ALA A 161 -3.36 -11.08 8.94
CA ALA A 161 -3.42 -11.98 10.08
C ALA A 161 -4.70 -12.82 10.18
N GLY A 162 -5.66 -12.67 9.26
CA GLY A 162 -6.95 -13.37 9.34
C GLY A 162 -7.80 -12.96 10.56
N ALA A 163 -7.59 -11.75 11.09
CA ALA A 163 -8.30 -11.29 12.28
C ALA A 163 -9.79 -11.00 12.00
N SER A 164 -10.60 -10.92 13.07
CA SER A 164 -12.05 -10.70 13.00
C SER A 164 -12.45 -9.59 12.00
N PRO A 165 -13.35 -9.88 11.04
CA PRO A 165 -13.81 -8.94 10.01
C PRO A 165 -14.48 -7.68 10.56
N THR A 166 -15.16 -7.76 11.71
CA THR A 166 -15.92 -6.62 12.26
C THR A 166 -15.04 -5.42 12.57
N ARG A 167 -13.95 -5.65 13.31
CA ARG A 167 -13.03 -4.56 13.66
C ARG A 167 -12.26 -4.07 12.44
N THR A 168 -11.94 -4.95 11.51
CA THR A 168 -11.29 -4.59 10.25
C THR A 168 -12.17 -3.68 9.39
N HIS A 169 -13.46 -4.01 9.27
CA HIS A 169 -14.44 -3.17 8.58
C HIS A 169 -14.53 -1.78 9.21
N GLN A 170 -14.62 -1.67 10.55
CA GLN A 170 -14.63 -0.37 11.24
C GLN A 170 -13.40 0.51 10.95
N LEU A 171 -12.22 -0.10 10.80
CA LEU A 171 -10.99 0.62 10.44
C LEU A 171 -11.05 1.11 8.99
N LEU A 172 -11.52 0.27 8.07
CA LEU A 172 -11.68 0.63 6.66
C LEU A 172 -12.72 1.75 6.48
N GLU A 173 -13.82 1.72 7.25
CA GLU A 173 -14.82 2.78 7.29
C GLU A 173 -14.21 4.16 7.62
N HIS A 174 -13.15 4.22 8.42
CA HIS A 174 -12.46 5.50 8.69
C HIS A 174 -11.88 6.13 7.41
N SER A 175 -11.37 5.30 6.49
CA SER A 175 -10.86 5.73 5.18
C SER A 175 -11.98 5.98 4.16
N LEU A 176 -13.16 5.40 4.37
CA LEU A 176 -14.32 5.56 3.48
C LEU A 176 -15.11 6.83 3.75
N ARG A 177 -15.13 7.31 5.00
CA ARG A 177 -15.80 8.55 5.39
C ARG A 177 -15.22 9.73 4.62
N ARG A 178 -16.04 10.34 3.74
CA ARG A 178 -15.73 11.62 3.10
C ARG A 178 -15.61 12.68 4.18
N ARG A 179 -14.39 13.13 4.50
CA ARG A 179 -14.23 14.40 5.19
C ARG A 179 -14.47 15.48 4.14
N THR A 180 -15.69 16.02 4.13
CA THR A 180 -16.06 17.17 3.31
C THR A 180 -15.08 18.31 3.62
N PRO A 181 -14.31 18.81 2.65
CA PRO A 181 -13.74 20.14 2.80
C PRO A 181 -14.92 21.09 2.91
N GLN A 182 -14.95 21.94 3.93
CA GLN A 182 -15.87 23.07 3.91
C GLN A 182 -15.63 23.83 2.59
N SER A 183 -16.72 23.98 1.84
CA SER A 183 -16.80 24.68 0.57
C SER A 183 -16.09 26.03 0.62
N THR A 184 -15.18 26.27 -0.32
CA THR A 184 -15.01 27.61 -0.89
C THR A 184 -14.52 27.50 -2.33
N LYS A 185 -15.42 27.82 -3.26
CA LYS A 185 -15.20 28.35 -4.62
C LYS A 185 -14.49 27.44 -5.65
N GLN A 186 -15.30 27.04 -6.63
CA GLN A 186 -15.03 27.11 -8.08
C GLN A 186 -13.67 26.62 -8.59
N GLY A 187 -13.70 25.44 -9.24
CA GLY A 187 -13.04 25.32 -10.54
C GLY A 187 -11.58 24.87 -10.62
N GLU A 188 -11.02 24.21 -9.61
CA GLU A 188 -9.75 23.49 -9.79
C GLU A 188 -9.90 21.98 -9.54
N LEU A 189 -9.22 21.22 -10.40
CA LEU A 189 -9.15 19.76 -10.43
C LEU A 189 -8.39 19.25 -9.20
N ASP A 190 -8.93 19.46 -8.01
CA ASP A 190 -8.29 19.05 -6.77
C ASP A 190 -8.45 17.54 -6.56
N VAL A 191 -7.36 16.80 -6.76
CA VAL A 191 -7.20 15.45 -6.22
C VAL A 191 -7.19 15.58 -4.70
N LEU A 192 -8.38 15.49 -4.09
CA LEU A 192 -8.53 15.62 -2.65
C LEU A 192 -7.60 14.64 -1.92
N PRO A 193 -6.78 15.09 -0.95
CA PRO A 193 -5.87 14.20 -0.23
C PRO A 193 -6.65 13.06 0.45
N GLY A 194 -6.33 11.81 0.11
CA GLY A 194 -7.04 10.63 0.64
C GLY A 194 -7.86 9.84 -0.38
N GLN A 195 -8.02 10.33 -1.63
CA GLN A 195 -8.79 9.61 -2.66
C GLN A 195 -8.20 8.22 -2.96
N ARG A 196 -6.87 8.12 -3.04
CA ARG A 196 -6.17 6.85 -3.25
C ARG A 196 -6.40 5.91 -2.07
N GLU A 197 -6.21 6.38 -0.84
CA GLU A 197 -6.45 5.59 0.37
C GLU A 197 -7.88 5.08 0.47
N ARG A 198 -8.87 5.90 0.06
CA ARG A 198 -10.28 5.51 0.00
C ARG A 198 -10.51 4.41 -1.03
N ALA A 199 -9.97 4.56 -2.25
CA ALA A 199 -10.09 3.54 -3.28
C ALA A 199 -9.40 2.22 -2.87
N THR A 200 -8.22 2.29 -2.25
CA THR A 200 -7.54 1.12 -1.68
C THR A 200 -8.37 0.47 -0.56
N ALA A 201 -9.00 1.26 0.32
CA ALA A 201 -9.88 0.73 1.36
C ALA A 201 -11.08 -0.02 0.77
N ILE A 202 -11.70 0.53 -0.28
CA ILE A 202 -12.78 -0.16 -1.02
C ILE A 202 -12.27 -1.48 -1.60
N LEU A 203 -11.11 -1.47 -2.28
CA LEU A 203 -10.54 -2.66 -2.89
C LEU A 203 -10.27 -3.76 -1.85
N LEU A 204 -9.67 -3.39 -0.70
CA LEU A 204 -9.42 -4.32 0.40
C LEU A 204 -10.72 -4.89 1.00
N ALA A 205 -11.70 -4.03 1.29
CA ALA A 205 -13.01 -4.46 1.78
C ALA A 205 -13.69 -5.42 0.79
N CYS A 206 -13.67 -5.06 -0.49
CA CYS A 206 -14.28 -5.84 -1.55
C CYS A 206 -13.51 -7.12 -1.86
N ARG A 207 -12.25 -7.26 -1.44
CA ARG A 207 -11.47 -8.47 -1.68
C ARG A 207 -11.54 -9.46 -0.53
N TYR A 208 -11.52 -8.97 0.71
CA TYR A 208 -11.26 -9.84 1.87
C TYR A 208 -12.38 -9.89 2.91
N LEU A 209 -13.31 -8.94 2.92
CA LEU A 209 -14.43 -9.00 3.87
C LEU A 209 -15.57 -9.90 3.35
N PRO A 210 -16.30 -10.59 4.25
CA PRO A 210 -17.53 -11.30 3.88
C PRO A 210 -18.57 -10.38 3.25
N LEU A 211 -19.44 -10.94 2.41
CA LEU A 211 -20.49 -10.18 1.70
C LEU A 211 -21.43 -9.42 2.66
N SER A 212 -21.69 -9.96 3.84
CA SER A 212 -22.55 -9.36 4.87
C SER A 212 -22.06 -8.01 5.40
N PHE A 213 -20.79 -7.66 5.18
CA PHE A 213 -20.24 -6.36 5.57
C PHE A 213 -20.52 -5.25 4.56
N LEU A 214 -21.10 -5.58 3.40
CA LEU A 214 -21.52 -4.61 2.40
C LEU A 214 -23.06 -4.62 2.36
N SER A 215 -23.67 -3.48 2.71
CA SER A 215 -25.06 -3.38 3.17
C SER A 215 -26.17 -3.83 2.20
N SER A 216 -25.87 -4.07 0.91
CA SER A 216 -26.86 -4.56 -0.04
C SER A 216 -26.25 -5.41 -1.17
N PRO A 217 -27.00 -6.37 -1.74
CA PRO A 217 -26.64 -7.03 -2.99
C PRO A 217 -26.33 -6.00 -4.09
N GLY A 218 -25.25 -6.21 -4.85
CA GLY A 218 -24.80 -5.26 -5.88
C GLY A 218 -23.97 -4.06 -5.37
N GLN A 219 -24.01 -3.74 -4.06
CA GLN A 219 -23.22 -2.64 -3.50
C GLN A 219 -21.71 -2.82 -3.74
N ARG A 220 -21.22 -4.06 -3.73
CA ARG A 220 -19.82 -4.39 -3.99
C ARG A 220 -19.38 -3.95 -5.40
N ALA A 221 -20.21 -4.18 -6.41
CA ALA A 221 -19.94 -3.79 -7.78
C ALA A 221 -19.93 -2.25 -7.92
N VAL A 222 -20.88 -1.57 -7.28
CA VAL A 222 -20.96 -0.10 -7.26
C VAL A 222 -19.71 0.52 -6.62
N LEU A 223 -19.31 0.01 -5.45
CA LEU A 223 -18.12 0.48 -4.74
C LEU A 223 -16.85 0.23 -5.56
N LEU A 224 -16.69 -0.97 -6.15
CA LEU A 224 -15.56 -1.27 -7.02
C LEU A 224 -15.52 -0.35 -8.26
N ALA A 225 -16.67 0.00 -8.83
CA ALA A 225 -16.75 0.96 -9.94
C ALA A 225 -16.40 2.40 -9.50
N GLU A 226 -16.76 2.81 -8.27
CA GLU A 226 -16.29 4.08 -7.68
C GLU A 226 -14.76 4.05 -7.48
N ALA A 227 -14.22 2.95 -6.96
CA ALA A 227 -12.78 2.78 -6.76
C ALA A 227 -12.02 2.80 -8.08
N ALA A 228 -12.47 2.06 -9.10
CA ALA A 228 -11.86 2.02 -10.42
C ALA A 228 -11.76 3.42 -11.04
N ARG A 229 -12.87 4.19 -11.06
CA ARG A 229 -12.87 5.59 -11.56
C ARG A 229 -11.91 6.49 -10.78
N THR A 230 -11.84 6.32 -9.47
CA THR A 230 -10.93 7.10 -8.63
C THR A 230 -9.47 6.75 -8.93
N LEU A 231 -9.16 5.47 -9.10
CA LEU A 231 -7.82 4.95 -9.38
C LEU A 231 -7.35 5.37 -10.78
N GLU A 232 -8.22 5.31 -11.78
CA GLU A 232 -7.98 5.84 -13.12
C GLU A 232 -7.65 7.34 -13.07
N LYS A 233 -8.46 8.14 -12.35
CA LYS A 233 -8.21 9.58 -12.20
C LYS A 233 -6.86 9.90 -11.55
N VAL A 234 -6.41 9.10 -10.58
CA VAL A 234 -5.09 9.27 -9.93
C VAL A 234 -3.96 8.51 -10.65
N GLY A 235 -4.27 7.87 -11.79
CA GLY A 235 -3.33 7.15 -12.64
C GLY A 235 -2.84 5.81 -12.12
N ASP A 236 -3.48 5.20 -11.11
CA ASP A 236 -3.14 3.86 -10.60
C ASP A 236 -3.77 2.75 -11.46
N MET A 237 -3.13 2.47 -12.60
CA MET A 237 -3.67 1.54 -13.59
C MET A 237 -3.70 0.10 -13.08
N ARG A 238 -2.71 -0.30 -12.27
CA ARG A 238 -2.65 -1.65 -11.69
C ARG A 238 -3.86 -1.91 -10.79
N SER A 239 -4.13 -1.02 -9.84
CA SER A 239 -5.26 -1.16 -8.93
C SER A 239 -6.62 -0.96 -9.64
N CYS A 240 -6.65 -0.14 -10.69
CA CYS A 240 -7.84 0.02 -11.53
C CYS A 240 -8.22 -1.30 -12.23
N ASN A 241 -7.24 -1.96 -12.85
CA ASN A 241 -7.43 -3.26 -13.49
C ASN A 241 -7.90 -4.33 -12.48
N ASP A 242 -7.32 -4.33 -11.28
CA ASP A 242 -7.76 -5.19 -10.18
C ASP A 242 -9.26 -5.00 -9.85
N CYS A 243 -9.74 -3.75 -9.81
CA CYS A 243 -11.15 -3.45 -9.59
C CYS A 243 -12.02 -4.00 -10.72
N GLN A 244 -11.62 -3.77 -11.97
CA GLN A 244 -12.35 -4.24 -13.16
C GLN A 244 -12.46 -5.77 -13.20
N GLN A 245 -11.36 -6.49 -12.93
CA GLN A 245 -11.36 -7.95 -12.87
C GLN A 245 -12.31 -8.48 -11.78
N MET A 246 -12.36 -7.82 -10.63
CA MET A 246 -13.29 -8.19 -9.55
C MET A 246 -14.74 -7.92 -9.93
N ILE A 247 -15.04 -6.82 -10.62
CA ILE A 247 -16.39 -6.53 -11.13
C ILE A 247 -16.85 -7.63 -12.09
N VAL A 248 -16.01 -8.03 -13.06
CA VAL A 248 -16.33 -9.10 -14.01
C VAL A 248 -16.63 -10.42 -13.29
N LYS A 249 -15.83 -10.78 -12.29
CA LYS A 249 -16.05 -12.00 -11.47
C LYS A 249 -17.39 -11.97 -10.72
N LEU A 250 -17.82 -10.80 -10.22
CA LEU A 250 -19.10 -10.65 -9.54
C LEU A 250 -20.28 -10.80 -10.52
N SER A 251 -20.17 -10.26 -11.73
CA SER A 251 -21.20 -10.38 -12.76
C SER A 251 -21.35 -11.81 -13.30
N GLY A 252 -20.25 -12.55 -13.40
CA GLY A 252 -20.24 -13.94 -13.87
C GLY A 252 -20.83 -14.95 -12.87
N GLY A 253 -20.80 -14.66 -11.56
CA GLY A 253 -21.33 -15.56 -10.52
C GLY A 253 -22.87 -15.57 -10.41
N THR A 254 -23.55 -14.57 -10.96
CA THR A 254 -25.02 -14.46 -10.93
C THR A 254 -25.74 -15.42 -11.88
N ALA A 255 -25.04 -16.08 -12.81
CA ALA A 255 -25.65 -16.97 -13.80
C ALA A 255 -25.89 -18.41 -13.30
N ILE A 256 -25.35 -18.81 -12.13
CA ILE A 256 -25.39 -20.22 -11.68
C ILE A 256 -26.44 -20.45 -10.57
N ALA A 257 -27.03 -19.39 -10.00
CA ALA A 257 -28.06 -19.49 -8.96
C ALA A 257 -29.50 -19.41 -9.50
N ALA A 258 -29.68 -19.43 -10.82
CA ALA A 258 -30.97 -19.45 -11.50
C ALA A 258 -31.00 -20.61 -12.51
N SER A 259 -30.89 -21.84 -12.00
CA SER A 259 -31.27 -23.07 -12.71
C SER A 259 -31.97 -24.01 -11.73
#